data_AF-A0A964DAY9-F1
#
_entry.id   AF-A0A964DAY9-F1
#
_cell.length_a   1.000
_cell.length_b   1.000
_cell.length_c   1.000
_cell.angle_alpha   90.00
_cell.angle_beta   90.00
_cell.angle_gamma   90.00
#
_symmetry.space_group_name_H-M   'P 1'
#
loop_
_entity.id
_entity.type
_entity.pdbx_description
1 polymer ?
#
loop_
_entity_poly.entity_id
_entity_poly.type
_entity_poly.pdbx_seq_one_letter_code
_entity_poly.pdbx_strand_id
1 'polypeptide(L)'
;SGTGILPVADWGGQDAHPTVKLLNSGTGILPVAQNAVSQTKIAIRQVSELADAIDSNGFMPISGSYNPNTYYRQRAYVSGKYDRDYEDFNLSGKQATAFNSVVAFTKTRKIPLIFVNLPLTDDYLDPTRRWAEQQFRQRMQQLSRQKGFAFRDLSQRWPNRNDYFLDPSHLNRFGAIAVSRILASDTSIIWPQPKSRSIDG
;
A
#
# COMPACT_ATOMS: atom_id res chain seq x y z
N SER A 1 2.02 -3.76 -7.55
CA SER A 1 2.82 -2.75 -6.83
C SER A 1 2.42 -2.78 -5.37
N GLY A 2 3.27 -3.39 -4.53
CA GLY A 2 3.09 -3.50 -3.09
C GLY A 2 3.26 -2.17 -2.38
N THR A 3 2.35 -1.89 -1.45
CA THR A 3 2.60 -0.98 -0.34
C THR A 3 2.91 -1.79 0.91
N GLY A 4 4.13 -2.33 0.92
CA GLY A 4 5.00 -2.38 2.08
C GLY A 4 6.30 -1.75 1.58
N ILE A 5 6.99 -0.95 2.39
CA ILE A 5 8.26 -0.35 1.94
C ILE A 5 9.24 -1.50 1.64
N LEU A 6 9.38 -1.84 0.36
CA LEU A 6 10.40 -2.77 -0.12
C LEU A 6 11.76 -2.04 0.00
N PRO A 7 12.74 -2.60 0.73
CA PRO A 7 14.12 -2.18 0.55
C PRO A 7 14.48 -2.45 -0.91
N VAL A 8 14.95 -1.42 -1.60
CA VAL A 8 15.61 -1.65 -2.90
C VAL A 8 17.10 -1.70 -2.62
N ALA A 9 17.71 -2.87 -2.84
CA ALA A 9 19.14 -2.99 -2.99
C ALA A 9 19.56 -2.23 -4.27
N ASP A 10 20.45 -1.25 -4.10
CA ASP A 10 20.81 -0.27 -5.14
C ASP A 10 21.83 -0.82 -6.15
N TRP A 11 21.58 -1.93 -6.86
CA TRP A 11 22.46 -2.35 -7.97
C TRP A 11 21.70 -3.08 -9.09
N GLY A 12 21.86 -2.57 -10.32
CA GLY A 12 21.15 -2.95 -11.54
C GLY A 12 21.16 -4.44 -11.88
N GLY A 13 20.09 -5.13 -11.50
CA GLY A 13 19.75 -6.48 -11.95
C GLY A 13 18.41 -6.44 -12.69
N GLN A 14 18.39 -7.06 -13.88
CA GLN A 14 17.27 -7.16 -14.79
C GLN A 14 16.05 -7.90 -14.19
N ASP A 15 14.88 -7.32 -14.47
CA ASP A 15 13.63 -7.98 -14.82
C ASP A 15 13.06 -9.03 -13.85
N ALA A 16 12.37 -8.54 -12.82
CA ALA A 16 11.11 -9.17 -12.45
C ALA A 16 10.08 -8.80 -13.53
N HIS A 17 9.91 -9.69 -14.52
CA HIS A 17 8.91 -9.53 -15.58
C HIS A 17 7.53 -9.18 -14.97
N PRO A 18 6.95 -8.02 -15.34
CA PRO A 18 5.63 -7.63 -14.90
C PRO A 18 4.61 -8.44 -15.68
N THR A 19 4.14 -9.56 -15.12
CA THR A 19 3.02 -10.26 -15.75
C THR A 19 1.76 -9.42 -15.55
N VAL A 20 1.42 -8.75 -16.65
CA VAL A 20 0.19 -8.00 -16.97
C VAL A 20 0.15 -6.55 -16.47
N LYS A 21 0.03 -5.65 -17.45
CA LYS A 21 -0.47 -4.27 -17.32
C LYS A 21 -1.71 -4.23 -16.41
N LEU A 22 -1.52 -4.03 -15.12
CA LEU A 22 -2.58 -3.59 -14.20
C LEU A 22 -2.30 -2.13 -13.90
N LEU A 23 -2.90 -1.29 -14.75
CA LEU A 23 -3.15 0.11 -14.42
C LEU A 23 -4.02 0.13 -13.14
N ASN A 24 -3.61 0.94 -12.18
CA ASN A 24 -4.35 1.28 -10.94
C ASN A 24 -4.45 0.20 -9.86
N SER A 25 -3.37 0.06 -9.08
CA SER A 25 -3.47 -0.32 -7.67
C SER A 25 -3.25 0.91 -6.78
N GLY A 26 -4.33 1.54 -6.34
CA GLY A 26 -4.49 2.08 -4.98
C GLY A 26 -3.51 3.13 -4.39
N THR A 27 -2.58 3.72 -5.13
CA THR A 27 -1.79 4.87 -4.65
C THR A 27 -1.99 6.07 -5.58
N GLY A 28 -2.77 7.05 -5.12
CA GLY A 28 -3.07 8.26 -5.88
C GLY A 28 -1.85 9.16 -6.01
N ILE A 29 -1.19 9.14 -7.18
CA ILE A 29 -0.76 10.31 -7.98
C ILE A 29 -0.69 9.82 -9.44
N LEU A 30 -1.59 10.30 -10.31
CA LEU A 30 -1.48 10.12 -11.76
C LEU A 30 -0.56 11.22 -12.34
N PRO A 31 0.41 10.91 -13.22
CA PRO A 31 1.01 11.91 -14.09
C PRO A 31 0.01 12.30 -15.19
N VAL A 32 -0.14 13.61 -15.40
CA VAL A 32 -0.91 14.17 -16.53
C VAL A 32 -0.16 13.82 -17.82
N ALA A 33 -0.70 12.90 -18.62
CA ALA A 33 -0.21 12.66 -19.97
C ALA A 33 -0.91 13.63 -20.94
N GLN A 34 -0.14 14.56 -21.50
CA GLN A 34 -0.56 15.36 -22.66
C GLN A 34 -0.65 14.45 -23.90
N ASN A 35 -1.82 14.49 -24.53
CA ASN A 35 -2.21 14.11 -25.89
C ASN A 35 -1.23 13.25 -26.73
N ALA A 36 -1.67 12.05 -27.08
CA ALA A 36 -1.42 11.48 -28.40
C ALA A 36 -2.68 10.71 -28.87
N VAL A 37 -3.27 11.23 -29.94
CA VAL A 37 -4.51 10.74 -30.57
C VAL A 37 -4.16 9.63 -31.56
N SER A 38 -4.74 8.43 -31.40
CA SER A 38 -5.30 7.57 -32.47
C SER A 38 -5.35 6.09 -32.05
N GLN A 39 -6.55 5.60 -31.68
CA GLN A 39 -7.02 4.19 -31.76
C GLN A 39 -8.45 4.09 -31.17
N THR A 40 -9.42 4.70 -31.84
CA THR A 40 -10.61 5.28 -31.20
C THR A 40 -11.88 4.41 -31.21
N LYS A 41 -11.79 3.07 -31.16
CA LYS A 41 -13.03 2.24 -31.06
C LYS A 41 -12.95 1.04 -30.11
N ILE A 42 -11.81 0.38 -30.00
CA ILE A 42 -11.60 -0.71 -29.01
C ILE A 42 -11.18 -0.14 -27.65
N ALA A 43 -10.38 0.93 -27.62
CA ALA A 43 -9.95 1.58 -26.39
C ALA A 43 -11.11 2.25 -25.62
N ILE A 44 -12.15 2.75 -26.32
CA ILE A 44 -13.26 3.48 -25.68
C ILE A 44 -14.08 2.56 -24.75
N ARG A 45 -14.33 1.31 -25.13
CA ARG A 45 -15.09 0.35 -24.29
C ARG A 45 -14.32 -0.07 -23.05
N GLN A 46 -13.03 -0.37 -23.17
CA GLN A 46 -12.20 -0.75 -22.01
C GLN A 46 -12.00 0.41 -21.03
N VAL A 47 -11.90 1.65 -21.52
CA VAL A 47 -11.82 2.84 -20.67
C VAL A 47 -13.16 3.10 -19.96
N SER A 48 -14.30 2.87 -20.63
CA SER A 48 -15.63 2.99 -20.01
C SER A 48 -15.82 2.00 -18.87
N GLU A 49 -15.57 0.70 -19.09
CA GLU A 49 -15.74 -0.32 -18.04
C GLU A 49 -14.79 -0.11 -16.86
N LEU A 50 -13.55 0.35 -17.12
CA LEU A 50 -12.58 0.70 -16.07
C LEU A 50 -13.00 1.96 -15.31
N ALA A 51 -13.57 2.96 -16.00
CA ALA A 51 -14.10 4.17 -15.38
C ALA A 51 -15.37 3.87 -14.55
N ASP A 52 -16.23 2.96 -15.01
CA ASP A 52 -17.43 2.53 -14.31
C ASP A 52 -17.12 1.68 -13.06
N ALA A 53 -15.95 1.02 -13.02
CA ALA A 53 -15.46 0.25 -11.88
C ALA A 53 -14.78 1.11 -10.80
N ILE A 54 -14.49 2.38 -11.09
CA ILE A 54 -13.87 3.33 -10.18
C ILE A 54 -14.99 4.16 -9.52
N ASP A 55 -15.06 4.15 -8.18
CA ASP A 55 -16.05 4.93 -7.44
C ASP A 55 -15.79 6.44 -7.54
N SER A 56 -16.73 7.25 -7.04
CA SER A 56 -16.63 8.71 -7.05
C SER A 56 -15.42 9.26 -6.27
N ASN A 57 -14.72 8.42 -5.52
CA ASN A 57 -13.53 8.75 -4.75
C ASN A 57 -12.24 8.27 -5.44
N GLY A 58 -12.33 7.71 -6.65
CA GLY A 58 -11.18 7.23 -7.41
C GLY A 58 -10.72 5.82 -7.05
N PHE A 59 -11.53 5.02 -6.34
CA PHE A 59 -11.18 3.66 -5.93
C PHE A 59 -11.90 2.58 -6.74
N MET A 60 -11.14 1.59 -7.20
CA MET A 60 -11.69 0.36 -7.76
C MET A 60 -11.69 -0.75 -6.68
N PRO A 61 -12.85 -1.19 -6.16
CA PRO A 61 -12.90 -2.23 -5.15
C PRO A 61 -12.66 -3.61 -5.79
N ILE A 62 -11.55 -4.26 -5.42
CA ILE A 62 -11.27 -5.63 -5.84
C ILE A 62 -11.85 -6.61 -4.82
N SER A 63 -12.71 -7.53 -5.27
CA SER A 63 -13.44 -8.48 -4.42
C SER A 63 -12.81 -9.87 -4.32
N GLY A 64 -11.74 -10.14 -5.06
CA GLY A 64 -11.02 -11.42 -5.02
C GLY A 64 -10.49 -11.75 -3.63
N SER A 65 -10.56 -13.03 -3.26
CA SER A 65 -10.03 -13.53 -2.00
C SER A 65 -8.79 -14.39 -2.25
N TYR A 66 -7.75 -14.13 -1.48
CA TYR A 66 -6.52 -14.89 -1.51
C TYR A 66 -6.76 -16.30 -0.95
N ASN A 67 -6.28 -17.31 -1.67
CA ASN A 67 -6.27 -18.70 -1.23
C ASN A 67 -4.89 -19.30 -1.48
N PRO A 68 -4.09 -19.55 -0.44
CA PRO A 68 -2.71 -20.06 -0.60
C PRO A 68 -2.67 -21.41 -1.30
N ASN A 69 -3.69 -22.25 -1.14
CA ASN A 69 -3.75 -23.60 -1.73
C ASN A 69 -3.81 -23.59 -3.26
N THR A 70 -4.32 -22.50 -3.85
CA THR A 70 -4.45 -22.34 -5.30
C THR A 70 -3.48 -21.29 -5.86
N TYR A 71 -3.18 -20.25 -5.10
CA TYR A 71 -2.34 -19.14 -5.55
C TYR A 71 -0.93 -19.60 -5.93
N TYR A 72 -0.27 -20.36 -5.05
CA TYR A 72 1.11 -20.79 -5.30
C TYR A 72 1.25 -21.88 -6.36
N ARG A 73 0.14 -22.48 -6.82
CA ARG A 73 0.15 -23.36 -7.99
C ARG A 73 0.37 -22.58 -9.29
N GLN A 74 -0.06 -21.32 -9.32
CA GLN A 74 0.03 -20.44 -10.49
C GLN A 74 1.20 -19.46 -10.39
N ARG A 75 1.68 -19.19 -9.17
CA ARG A 75 2.76 -18.24 -8.88
C ARG A 75 3.73 -18.90 -7.92
N ALA A 76 4.92 -19.27 -8.39
CA ALA A 76 5.90 -19.95 -7.56
C ALA A 76 6.21 -19.13 -6.30
N TYR A 77 6.14 -19.79 -5.14
CA TYR A 77 6.57 -19.19 -3.88
C TYR A 77 8.09 -19.06 -3.87
N VAL A 78 8.59 -17.85 -3.64
CA VAL A 78 10.01 -17.57 -3.37
C VAL A 78 10.12 -17.25 -1.89
N SER A 79 10.95 -17.99 -1.14
CA SER A 79 11.16 -17.68 0.28
C SER A 79 11.95 -16.38 0.42
N GLY A 80 11.71 -15.63 1.50
CA GLY A 80 12.39 -14.39 1.81
C GLY A 80 13.90 -14.53 1.88
N LYS A 81 14.43 -15.73 2.18
CA LYS A 81 15.88 -16.01 2.13
C LYS A 81 16.48 -15.87 0.72
N TYR A 82 15.69 -16.12 -0.33
CA TYR A 82 16.10 -16.07 -1.73
C TYR A 82 15.41 -14.94 -2.50
N ASP A 83 14.67 -14.10 -1.78
CA ASP A 83 13.95 -12.97 -2.34
C ASP A 83 14.88 -11.75 -2.33
N ARG A 84 15.21 -11.23 -3.52
CA ARG A 84 16.15 -10.13 -3.70
C ARG A 84 15.68 -8.85 -3.01
N ASP A 85 14.37 -8.68 -2.80
CA ASP A 85 13.83 -7.55 -2.05
C ASP A 85 14.19 -7.59 -0.55
N TYR A 86 14.60 -8.77 -0.05
CA TYR A 86 15.04 -8.98 1.34
C TYR A 86 16.54 -9.25 1.45
N GLU A 87 17.25 -9.38 0.32
CA GLU A 87 18.71 -9.44 0.28
C GLU A 87 19.28 -8.12 0.82
N ASP A 88 20.21 -8.21 1.77
CA ASP A 88 20.83 -7.06 2.44
C ASP A 88 19.82 -6.00 2.95
N PHE A 89 18.68 -6.47 3.48
CA PHE A 89 17.58 -5.63 3.96
C PHE A 89 18.06 -4.41 4.75
N ASN A 90 17.67 -3.22 4.28
CA ASN A 90 18.09 -1.96 4.89
C ASN A 90 16.99 -0.91 4.79
N LEU A 91 16.80 -0.14 5.86
CA LEU A 91 15.79 0.93 5.96
C LEU A 91 16.35 2.31 5.62
N SER A 92 17.38 2.35 4.77
CA SER A 92 18.04 3.57 4.30
C SER A 92 17.85 3.75 2.78
N GLY A 93 18.68 4.58 2.14
CA GLY A 93 18.65 4.78 0.69
C GLY A 93 17.45 5.59 0.18
N LYS A 94 17.10 5.38 -1.09
CA LYS A 94 16.12 6.19 -1.83
C LYS A 94 14.74 6.24 -1.16
N GLN A 95 14.28 5.11 -0.61
CA GLN A 95 12.99 5.06 0.10
C GLN A 95 13.02 5.87 1.39
N ALA A 96 14.12 5.83 2.15
CA ALA A 96 14.27 6.66 3.34
C ALA A 96 14.32 8.16 2.98
N THR A 97 14.96 8.53 1.87
CA THR A 97 14.95 9.91 1.35
C THR A 97 13.56 10.36 0.93
N ALA A 98 12.81 9.52 0.21
CA ALA A 98 11.44 9.80 -0.18
C ALA A 98 10.52 9.94 1.05
N PHE A 99 10.62 9.02 2.01
CA PHE A 99 9.91 9.09 3.28
C PHE A 99 10.19 10.40 4.02
N ASN A 100 11.47 10.78 4.15
CA ASN A 100 11.85 12.04 4.80
C ASN A 100 11.26 13.26 4.08
N SER A 101 11.18 13.22 2.75
CA SER A 101 10.61 14.30 1.93
C SER A 101 9.11 14.46 2.18
N VAL A 102 8.36 13.35 2.26
CA VAL A 102 6.93 13.38 2.59
C VAL A 102 6.71 13.93 4.00
N VAL A 103 7.47 13.46 4.99
CA VAL A 103 7.37 13.94 6.37
C VAL A 103 7.69 15.43 6.48
N ALA A 104 8.72 15.91 5.78
CA ALA A 104 9.07 17.33 5.77
C ALA A 104 8.00 18.19 5.08
N PHE A 105 7.42 17.68 3.99
CA PHE A 105 6.35 18.35 3.26
C PHE A 105 5.10 18.50 4.14
N THR A 106 4.62 17.42 4.74
CA THR A 106 3.41 17.45 5.58
C THR A 106 3.61 18.34 6.80
N LYS A 107 4.78 18.27 7.45
CA LYS A 107 5.12 19.13 8.58
C LYS A 107 5.13 20.61 8.21
N THR A 108 5.77 20.99 7.10
CA THR A 108 5.80 22.38 6.60
C THR A 108 4.40 22.91 6.29
N ARG A 109 3.53 22.05 5.77
CA ARG A 109 2.14 22.39 5.42
C ARG A 109 1.15 22.25 6.57
N LYS A 110 1.61 21.88 7.78
CA LYS A 110 0.76 21.58 8.95
C LYS A 110 -0.33 20.53 8.65
N ILE A 111 0.00 19.56 7.80
CA ILE A 111 -0.88 18.42 7.49
C ILE A 111 -0.57 17.32 8.50
N PRO A 112 -1.53 16.87 9.33
CA PRO A 112 -1.33 15.71 10.19
C PRO A 112 -0.99 14.48 9.35
N LEU A 113 0.15 13.84 9.65
CA LEU A 113 0.58 12.62 8.97
C LEU A 113 0.34 11.41 9.87
N ILE A 114 -0.36 10.42 9.32
CA ILE A 114 -0.56 9.11 9.93
C ILE A 114 0.03 8.09 8.98
N PHE A 115 1.02 7.34 9.47
CA PHE A 115 1.60 6.22 8.75
C PHE A 115 0.99 4.93 9.29
N VAL A 116 0.37 4.13 8.41
CA VAL A 116 -0.28 2.88 8.76
C VAL A 116 0.56 1.72 8.21
N ASN A 117 1.00 0.82 9.09
CA ASN A 117 1.62 -0.43 8.69
C ASN A 117 0.54 -1.48 8.49
N LEU A 118 0.36 -1.96 7.25
CA LEU A 118 -0.74 -2.86 6.91
C LEU A 118 -0.40 -4.33 7.26
N PRO A 119 -1.42 -5.16 7.56
CA PRO A 119 -1.22 -6.58 7.78
C PRO A 119 -0.75 -7.31 6.52
N LEU A 120 -0.04 -8.40 6.74
CA LEU A 120 0.38 -9.38 5.75
C LEU A 120 -0.20 -10.74 6.13
N THR A 121 -0.35 -11.63 5.15
CA THR A 121 -0.81 -13.01 5.44
C THR A 121 0.25 -13.81 6.18
N ASP A 122 -0.17 -14.73 7.04
CA ASP A 122 0.77 -15.48 7.88
C ASP A 122 1.66 -16.43 7.08
N ASP A 123 1.13 -17.03 6.01
CA ASP A 123 1.88 -17.92 5.11
C ASP A 123 2.92 -17.18 4.26
N TYR A 124 2.75 -15.88 4.04
CA TYR A 124 3.75 -15.05 3.39
C TYR A 124 4.93 -14.73 4.32
N LEU A 125 4.66 -14.58 5.62
CA LEU A 125 5.61 -14.21 6.65
C LEU A 125 6.48 -15.41 7.08
N ASP A 126 7.43 -15.80 6.25
CA ASP A 126 8.49 -16.71 6.67
C ASP A 126 9.48 -16.02 7.65
N PRO A 127 10.43 -16.76 8.27
CA PRO A 127 11.33 -16.18 9.27
C PRO A 127 12.11 -14.95 8.79
N THR A 128 12.55 -14.92 7.53
CA THR A 128 13.28 -13.77 6.97
C THR A 128 12.36 -12.55 6.88
N ARG A 129 11.15 -12.72 6.34
CA ARG A 129 10.19 -11.61 6.23
C ARG A 129 9.69 -11.13 7.59
N ARG A 130 9.51 -12.02 8.57
CA ARG A 130 9.17 -11.64 9.96
C ARG A 130 10.27 -10.82 10.61
N TRP A 131 11.53 -11.21 10.41
CA TRP A 131 12.66 -10.44 10.93
C TRP A 131 12.69 -9.03 10.33
N ALA A 132 12.56 -8.92 9.00
CA ALA A 132 12.51 -7.64 8.29
C ALA A 132 11.35 -6.75 8.76
N GLU A 133 10.15 -7.32 8.90
CA GLU A 133 8.96 -6.62 9.41
C GLU A 133 9.20 -6.13 10.85
N GLN A 134 9.84 -6.93 11.70
CA GLN A 134 10.20 -6.51 13.05
C GLN A 134 11.16 -5.32 13.06
N GLN A 135 12.17 -5.30 12.17
CA GLN A 135 13.07 -4.16 12.01
C GLN A 135 12.31 -2.91 11.54
N PHE A 136 11.43 -3.06 10.56
CA PHE A 136 10.60 -1.97 10.03
C PHE A 136 9.75 -1.33 11.13
N ARG A 137 9.01 -2.14 11.89
CA ARG A 137 8.15 -1.69 12.99
C ARG A 137 8.92 -0.90 14.04
N GLN A 138 10.07 -1.43 14.48
CA GLN A 138 10.92 -0.76 15.48
C GLN A 138 11.41 0.59 14.95
N ARG A 139 11.88 0.64 13.69
CA ARG A 139 12.37 1.87 13.08
C ARG A 139 11.27 2.91 12.91
N MET A 140 10.09 2.52 12.43
CA MET A 140 8.96 3.43 12.26
C MET A 140 8.41 3.95 13.58
N GLN A 141 8.41 3.12 14.62
CA GLN A 141 8.08 3.55 15.98
C GLN A 141 9.08 4.57 16.53
N GLN A 142 10.37 4.42 16.24
CA GLN A 142 11.39 5.41 16.61
C GLN A 142 11.21 6.72 15.81
N LEU A 143 11.05 6.61 14.50
CA LEU A 143 10.90 7.76 13.59
C LEU A 143 9.64 8.57 13.87
N SER A 144 8.53 7.93 14.23
CA SER A 144 7.28 8.62 14.58
C SER A 144 7.46 9.57 15.76
N ARG A 145 8.15 9.10 16.81
CA ARG A 145 8.50 9.92 17.98
C ARG A 145 9.47 11.04 17.63
N GLN A 146 10.49 10.75 16.82
CA GLN A 146 11.52 11.71 16.44
C GLN A 146 11.01 12.82 15.50
N LYS A 147 10.10 12.47 14.57
CA LYS A 147 9.66 13.37 13.50
C LYS A 147 8.25 13.93 13.70
N GLY A 148 7.50 13.41 14.66
CA GLY A 148 6.20 13.95 15.07
C GLY A 148 5.04 13.55 14.16
N PHE A 149 5.05 12.34 13.59
CA PHE A 149 3.90 11.76 12.89
C PHE A 149 3.30 10.61 13.70
N ALA A 150 2.03 10.29 13.49
CA ALA A 150 1.38 9.15 14.13
C ALA A 150 1.74 7.85 13.40
N PHE A 151 2.15 6.81 14.11
CA PHE A 151 2.33 5.47 13.55
C PHE A 151 1.23 4.54 14.07
N ARG A 152 0.55 3.84 13.16
CA ARG A 152 -0.47 2.83 13.48
C ARG A 152 -0.03 1.50 12.91
N ASP A 153 0.42 0.63 13.81
CA ASP A 153 0.91 -0.68 13.44
C ASP A 153 -0.23 -1.70 13.45
N LEU A 154 -0.67 -2.11 12.26
CA LEU A 154 -1.67 -3.15 12.07
C LEU A 154 -1.04 -4.44 11.54
N SER A 155 0.30 -4.55 11.45
CA SER A 155 0.92 -5.67 10.75
C SER A 155 0.68 -7.04 11.39
N GLN A 156 0.36 -7.05 12.68
CA GLN A 156 0.02 -8.25 13.44
C GLN A 156 -1.48 -8.59 13.45
N ARG A 157 -2.31 -7.85 12.70
CA ARG A 157 -3.75 -8.11 12.60
C ARG A 157 -4.03 -9.22 11.60
N TRP A 158 -5.03 -10.03 11.93
CA TRP A 158 -5.65 -10.99 11.02
C TRP A 158 -4.71 -12.03 10.37
N PRO A 159 -3.83 -12.70 11.12
CA PRO A 159 -2.92 -13.71 10.55
C PRO A 159 -3.66 -14.82 9.80
N ASN A 160 -4.91 -15.11 10.19
CA ASN A 160 -5.73 -16.19 9.63
C ASN A 160 -6.88 -15.72 8.72
N ARG A 161 -6.86 -14.47 8.23
CA ARG A 161 -7.95 -13.92 7.38
C ARG A 161 -7.49 -13.72 5.94
N ASN A 162 -7.13 -14.80 5.27
CA ASN A 162 -6.78 -14.74 3.84
C ASN A 162 -7.91 -14.16 2.98
N ASP A 163 -9.16 -14.24 3.44
CA ASP A 163 -10.31 -13.61 2.81
C ASP A 163 -10.29 -12.07 2.80
N TYR A 164 -9.39 -11.43 3.57
CA TYR A 164 -9.15 -9.98 3.55
C TYR A 164 -8.11 -9.53 2.52
N PHE A 165 -7.51 -10.48 1.83
CA PHE A 165 -6.40 -10.24 0.94
C PHE A 165 -6.77 -10.60 -0.49
N LEU A 166 -6.18 -9.90 -1.45
CA LEU A 166 -6.22 -10.22 -2.87
C LEU A 166 -5.09 -11.20 -3.23
N ASP A 167 -3.93 -10.99 -2.60
CA ASP A 167 -2.73 -11.81 -2.69
C ASP A 167 -2.00 -11.77 -1.33
N PRO A 168 -0.87 -12.47 -1.12
CA PRO A 168 -0.29 -12.60 0.21
C PRO A 168 0.08 -11.29 0.94
N SER A 169 0.21 -10.16 0.22
CA SER A 169 0.61 -8.86 0.77
C SER A 169 -0.35 -7.69 0.48
N HIS A 170 -1.36 -7.87 -0.38
CA HIS A 170 -2.31 -6.81 -0.75
C HIS A 170 -3.70 -7.10 -0.19
N LEU A 171 -4.29 -6.10 0.48
CA LEU A 171 -5.67 -6.15 0.93
C LEU A 171 -6.64 -6.13 -0.25
N ASN A 172 -7.73 -6.88 -0.14
CA ASN A 172 -8.90 -6.70 -0.99
C ASN A 172 -9.87 -5.68 -0.36
N ARG A 173 -11.05 -5.49 -0.98
CA ARG A 173 -12.06 -4.56 -0.45
C ARG A 173 -12.47 -4.84 0.99
N PHE A 174 -12.52 -6.11 1.41
CA PHE A 174 -12.94 -6.49 2.76
C PHE A 174 -11.86 -6.14 3.79
N GLY A 175 -10.59 -6.42 3.48
CA GLY A 175 -9.45 -6.00 4.28
C GLY A 175 -9.34 -4.48 4.38
N ALA A 176 -9.51 -3.77 3.26
CA ALA A 176 -9.50 -2.32 3.22
C ALA A 176 -10.61 -1.71 4.11
N ILE A 177 -11.86 -2.20 3.99
CA ILE A 177 -12.97 -1.77 4.86
C ILE A 177 -12.66 -2.03 6.33
N ALA A 178 -12.06 -3.19 6.65
CA ALA A 178 -11.70 -3.52 8.02
C ALA A 178 -10.63 -2.56 8.58
N VAL A 179 -9.62 -2.20 7.79
CA VAL A 179 -8.62 -1.19 8.15
C VAL A 179 -9.27 0.17 8.35
N SER A 180 -10.12 0.61 7.41
CA SER A 180 -10.83 1.89 7.50
C SER A 180 -11.67 1.99 8.76
N ARG A 181 -12.37 0.92 9.17
CA ARG A 181 -13.14 0.88 10.41
C ARG A 181 -12.25 1.01 11.65
N ILE A 182 -11.11 0.33 11.69
CA ILE A 182 -10.14 0.46 12.79
C ILE A 182 -9.67 1.91 12.90
N LEU A 183 -9.24 2.51 11.79
CA LEU A 183 -8.73 3.89 11.78
C LEU A 183 -9.83 4.90 12.16
N ALA A 184 -11.04 4.74 11.64
CA ALA A 184 -12.16 5.63 11.97
C ALA A 184 -12.56 5.54 13.46
N SER A 185 -12.40 4.37 14.08
CA SER A 185 -12.67 4.16 15.51
C SER A 185 -11.54 4.61 16.44
N ASP A 186 -10.37 4.93 15.90
CA ASP A 186 -9.21 5.32 16.70
C ASP A 186 -9.33 6.77 17.18
N THR A 187 -9.72 6.92 18.45
CA THR A 187 -9.91 8.22 19.10
C THR A 187 -8.62 9.00 19.33
N SER A 188 -7.46 8.38 19.16
CA SER A 188 -6.17 9.07 19.22
C SER A 188 -5.81 9.78 17.90
N ILE A 189 -6.58 9.54 16.82
CA ILE A 189 -6.46 10.28 15.57
C ILE A 189 -7.39 11.49 15.61
N ILE A 190 -6.80 12.68 15.50
CA ILE A 190 -7.58 13.93 15.38
C ILE A 190 -7.97 14.11 13.91
N TRP A 191 -9.14 13.59 13.54
CA TRP A 191 -9.69 13.75 12.21
C TRP A 191 -10.09 15.21 11.95
N PRO A 192 -9.75 15.80 10.78
CA PRO A 192 -10.25 17.11 10.40
C PRO A 192 -11.77 17.11 10.43
N GLN A 193 -12.35 18.02 11.21
CA GLN A 193 -13.80 18.19 11.21
C GLN A 193 -14.21 18.95 9.93
N PRO A 194 -15.33 18.58 9.29
CA PRO A 194 -15.91 19.41 8.25
C PRO A 194 -16.10 20.82 8.82
N LYS A 195 -15.69 21.86 8.07
CA LYS A 195 -16.12 23.21 8.42
C LYS A 195 -17.65 23.19 8.42
N SER A 196 -18.27 23.55 9.55
CA SER A 196 -19.71 23.76 9.59
C SER A 196 -20.07 24.70 8.45
N ARG A 197 -20.97 24.27 7.55
CA ARG A 197 -21.57 25.20 6.59
C ARG A 197 -22.22 26.30 7.44
N SER A 198 -21.78 27.56 7.31
CA SER A 198 -22.62 28.64 7.81
C SER A 198 -23.89 28.59 6.95
N ILE A 199 -24.99 28.27 7.60
CA ILE A 199 -26.31 28.48 7.04
C ILE A 199 -26.61 29.93 7.43
N ASP A 200 -26.04 30.86 6.67
CA ASP A 200 -26.45 32.26 6.78
C ASP A 200 -27.63 32.44 5.82
N GLY A 201 -28.81 32.50 6.44
CA GLY A 201 -30.04 33.23 6.04
C GLY A 201 -30.48 33.20 4.59
#